data_AF-A0A963D349-F1
#
_entry.id   AF-A0A963D349-F1
#
_cell.length_a   1.000
_cell.length_b   1.000
_cell.length_c   1.000
_cell.angle_alpha   90.00
_cell.angle_beta   90.00
_cell.angle_gamma   90.00
#
_symmetry.space_group_name_H-M   'P 1'
#
loop_
_entity.id
_entity.type
_entity.pdbx_description
1 polymer ?
#
loop_
_entity_poly.entity_id
_entity_poly.type
_entity_poly.pdbx_seq_one_letter_code
_entity_poly.pdbx_strand_id
1 'polypeptide(L)'
;RMLRFAAGLEALQGNPLDASAKLQTFAALRLKHLRKRCRDRWADASGDNIEAHHLLRIALKSLRYGLEFFEPLYPPKRLKAYRRRLSAAQKRLGYLNDVAVGRTRLAQWAKDDAPLREAVAFVTGWHAPLAKAVRDSILDDTREFLWGRKPW
;
A
#
# COMPACT_ATOMS: atom_id res chain seq x y z
N ARG A 1 17.57 1.15 -19.67
CA ARG A 1 17.67 0.89 -18.21
C ARG A 1 17.84 -0.60 -17.88
N MET A 2 17.08 -1.53 -18.46
CA MET A 2 17.29 -2.98 -18.25
C MET A 2 18.62 -3.51 -18.81
N LEU A 3 19.10 -3.03 -19.96
CA LEU A 3 20.37 -3.47 -20.55
C LEU A 3 21.60 -3.16 -19.67
N ARG A 4 21.61 -2.04 -18.95
CA ARG A 4 22.67 -1.73 -17.96
C ARG A 4 22.58 -2.61 -16.71
N PHE A 5 21.38 -3.04 -16.32
CA PHE A 5 21.20 -3.96 -15.21
C PHE A 5 21.66 -5.37 -15.58
N ALA A 6 21.35 -5.83 -16.79
CA ALA A 6 21.82 -7.11 -17.32
C ALA A 6 23.35 -7.14 -17.49
N ALA A 7 23.95 -6.10 -18.10
CA ALA A 7 25.40 -5.99 -18.23
C ALA A 7 26.12 -5.90 -16.86
N GLY A 8 25.50 -5.23 -15.87
CA GLY A 8 26.01 -5.21 -14.50
C GLY A 8 25.90 -6.54 -13.78
N LEU A 9 24.95 -7.41 -14.16
CA LEU A 9 24.81 -8.77 -13.64
C LEU A 9 25.84 -9.72 -14.26
N GLU A 10 26.10 -9.61 -15.56
CA GLU A 10 27.14 -10.42 -16.23
C GLU A 10 28.55 -10.03 -15.80
N ALA A 11 28.78 -8.75 -15.49
CA ALA A 11 30.09 -8.27 -15.01
C ALA A 11 30.42 -8.70 -13.57
N LEU A 12 29.46 -9.23 -12.81
CA LEU A 12 29.71 -9.82 -11.49
C LEU A 12 30.36 -11.19 -11.68
N GLN A 13 31.68 -11.20 -11.87
CA GLN A 13 32.55 -12.39 -11.80
C GLN A 13 32.63 -12.94 -10.37
N GLY A 14 31.50 -13.37 -9.81
CA GLY A 14 31.39 -14.02 -8.51
C GLY A 14 30.67 -15.36 -8.64
N ASN A 15 30.87 -16.25 -7.67
CA ASN A 15 30.08 -17.46 -7.56
C ASN A 15 28.58 -17.08 -7.61
N PRO A 16 27.78 -17.62 -8.54
CA PRO A 16 26.35 -17.31 -8.66
C PRO A 16 25.58 -17.51 -7.35
N LEU A 17 26.02 -18.44 -6.51
CA LEU A 17 25.47 -18.68 -5.18
C LEU A 17 25.75 -17.51 -4.23
N ASP A 18 26.96 -16.96 -4.23
CA ASP A 18 27.33 -15.80 -3.41
C ASP A 18 26.64 -14.52 -3.89
N ALA A 19 26.51 -14.34 -5.20
CA ALA A 19 25.77 -13.22 -5.78
C ALA A 19 24.27 -13.30 -5.42
N SER A 20 23.68 -14.49 -5.47
CA SER A 20 22.30 -14.74 -5.05
C SER A 20 22.09 -14.47 -3.56
N ALA A 21 22.99 -14.95 -2.70
CA ALA A 21 22.93 -14.69 -1.25
C ALA A 21 23.05 -13.20 -0.91
N LYS A 22 23.94 -12.46 -1.61
CA LYS A 22 24.05 -11.00 -1.49
C LYS A 22 22.77 -10.30 -1.96
N LEU A 23 22.15 -10.76 -3.04
CA LEU A 23 20.91 -10.20 -3.59
C LEU A 23 19.71 -10.45 -2.66
N GLN A 24 19.58 -11.64 -2.09
CA GLN A 24 18.56 -11.94 -1.07
C GLN A 24 18.76 -11.07 0.18
N THR A 25 19.99 -10.90 0.63
CA THR A 25 20.32 -10.00 1.76
C THR A 25 19.92 -8.55 1.46
N PHE A 26 20.27 -8.05 0.27
CA PHE A 26 19.86 -6.72 -0.19
C PHE A 26 18.33 -6.57 -0.24
N ALA A 27 17.64 -7.54 -0.86
CA ALA A 27 16.19 -7.56 -0.96
C ALA A 27 15.53 -7.51 0.42
N ALA A 28 16.00 -8.34 1.36
CA ALA A 28 15.48 -8.39 2.73
C ALA A 28 15.66 -7.05 3.46
N LEU A 29 16.81 -6.38 3.30
CA LEU A 29 17.06 -5.05 3.86
C LEU A 29 16.13 -3.98 3.27
N ARG A 30 15.93 -3.98 1.93
CA ARG A 30 15.01 -3.04 1.27
C ARG A 30 13.57 -3.26 1.72
N LEU A 31 13.11 -4.51 1.78
CA LEU A 31 11.76 -4.86 2.25
C LEU A 31 11.58 -4.51 3.74
N LYS A 32 12.61 -4.69 4.57
CA LYS A 32 12.63 -4.24 5.98
C LYS A 32 12.43 -2.72 6.08
N HIS A 33 13.14 -1.94 5.27
CA HIS A 33 12.96 -0.49 5.23
C HIS A 33 11.55 -0.09 4.75
N LEU A 34 11.04 -0.69 3.67
CA LEU A 34 9.70 -0.43 3.18
C LEU A 34 8.63 -0.74 4.23
N ARG A 35 8.76 -1.89 4.93
CA ARG A 35 7.87 -2.27 6.02
C ARG A 35 7.98 -1.32 7.22
N LYS A 36 9.19 -0.85 7.56
CA LYS A 36 9.37 0.17 8.60
C LYS A 36 8.60 1.44 8.25
N ARG A 37 8.75 1.97 7.02
CA ARG A 37 7.99 3.14 6.58
C ARG A 37 6.48 2.93 6.66
N CYS A 38 5.98 1.73 6.35
CA CYS A 38 4.56 1.42 6.51
C CYS A 38 4.13 1.51 7.98
N ARG A 39 4.95 1.04 8.92
CA ARG A 39 4.67 1.17 10.36
C ARG A 39 4.72 2.61 10.85
N ASP A 40 5.68 3.38 10.35
CA ASP A 40 5.77 4.81 10.67
C ASP A 40 4.48 5.53 10.20
N ARG A 41 4.03 5.29 8.95
CA ARG A 41 2.76 5.83 8.43
C ARG A 41 1.51 5.27 9.12
N TRP A 42 1.57 4.04 9.61
CA TRP A 42 0.49 3.44 10.38
C TRP A 42 0.31 4.18 11.73
N ALA A 43 1.43 4.57 12.37
CA ALA A 43 1.38 5.36 13.60
C ALA A 43 0.77 6.75 13.33
N ASP A 44 1.18 7.42 12.25
CA ASP A 44 0.60 8.70 11.81
C ASP A 44 -0.92 8.57 11.53
N ALA A 45 -1.34 7.43 10.98
CA ALA A 45 -2.72 7.12 10.59
C ALA A 45 -3.64 6.74 11.75
N SER A 46 -3.12 6.66 12.99
CA SER A 46 -3.90 6.32 14.18
C SER A 46 -4.88 7.43 14.62
N GLY A 47 -4.79 8.63 14.03
CA GLY A 47 -5.81 9.67 14.13
C GLY A 47 -6.85 9.62 13.01
N ASP A 48 -7.94 10.39 13.14
CA ASP A 48 -9.04 10.50 12.16
C ASP A 48 -8.66 11.34 10.91
N ASN A 49 -7.40 11.26 10.48
CA ASN A 49 -6.85 12.09 9.40
C ASN A 49 -6.81 11.32 8.06
N ILE A 50 -7.66 11.75 7.12
CA ILE A 50 -7.74 11.20 5.76
C ILE A 50 -6.38 11.23 5.04
N GLU A 51 -5.60 12.30 5.21
CA GLU A 51 -4.30 12.43 4.56
C GLU A 51 -3.32 11.39 5.10
N ALA A 52 -3.36 11.09 6.40
CA ALA A 52 -2.53 10.04 6.97
C ALA A 52 -2.88 8.65 6.40
N HIS A 53 -4.16 8.38 6.13
CA HIS A 53 -4.61 7.13 5.48
C HIS A 53 -4.14 7.05 4.03
N HIS A 54 -4.12 8.18 3.32
CA HIS A 54 -3.56 8.28 1.98
C HIS A 54 -2.05 7.98 1.97
N LEU A 55 -1.28 8.55 2.89
CA LEU A 55 0.15 8.29 3.03
C LEU A 55 0.45 6.82 3.39
N LEU A 56 -0.36 6.20 4.26
CA LEU A 56 -0.29 4.77 4.54
C LEU A 56 -0.51 3.93 3.28
N ARG A 57 -1.51 4.28 2.45
CA ARG A 57 -1.78 3.60 1.16
C ARG A 57 -0.57 3.67 0.22
N ILE A 58 0.08 4.83 0.11
CA ILE A 58 1.29 5.00 -0.70
C ILE A 58 2.44 4.11 -0.18
N ALA A 59 2.64 4.08 1.14
CA ALA A 59 3.67 3.25 1.76
C ALA A 59 3.43 1.76 1.48
N LEU A 60 2.19 1.28 1.67
CA LEU A 60 1.81 -0.09 1.36
C LEU A 60 1.98 -0.43 -0.13
N LYS A 61 1.69 0.51 -1.03
CA LYS A 61 1.93 0.36 -2.48
C LYS A 61 3.41 0.18 -2.80
N SER A 62 4.26 0.95 -2.15
CA SER A 62 5.71 0.79 -2.28
C SER A 62 6.17 -0.58 -1.79
N LEU A 63 5.63 -1.07 -0.66
CA LEU A 63 5.95 -2.40 -0.16
C LEU A 63 5.47 -3.50 -1.11
N ARG A 64 4.27 -3.37 -1.70
CA ARG A 64 3.78 -4.32 -2.72
C ARG A 64 4.72 -4.43 -3.90
N TYR A 65 5.13 -3.29 -4.45
CA TYR A 65 6.01 -3.24 -5.61
C TYR A 65 7.39 -3.81 -5.28
N GLY A 66 7.91 -3.55 -4.07
CA GLY A 66 9.12 -4.21 -3.60
C GLY A 66 8.97 -5.74 -3.56
N LEU A 67 7.85 -6.24 -3.05
CA LEU A 67 7.58 -7.68 -2.99
C LEU A 67 7.44 -8.31 -4.38
N GLU A 68 6.76 -7.65 -5.30
CA GLU A 68 6.61 -8.11 -6.70
C GLU A 68 7.97 -8.11 -7.42
N PHE A 69 8.79 -7.09 -7.19
CA PHE A 69 10.13 -7.01 -7.79
C PHE A 69 11.07 -8.10 -7.29
N PHE A 70 11.06 -8.39 -5.99
CA PHE A 70 11.92 -9.42 -5.38
C PHE A 70 11.26 -10.81 -5.31
N GLU A 71 10.06 -10.99 -5.86
CA GLU A 71 9.32 -12.25 -5.82
C GLU A 71 10.14 -13.47 -6.29
N PRO A 72 10.93 -13.39 -7.38
CA PRO A 72 11.75 -14.52 -7.83
C PRO A 72 12.80 -15.02 -6.82
N LEU A 73 13.11 -14.25 -5.77
CA LEU A 73 14.14 -14.59 -4.78
C LEU A 73 13.61 -15.40 -3.59
N TYR A 74 12.29 -15.57 -3.47
CA TYR A 74 11.65 -16.16 -2.29
C TYR A 74 10.66 -17.28 -2.64
N PRO A 75 10.37 -18.21 -1.71
CA PRO A 75 9.37 -19.25 -1.93
C PRO A 75 7.96 -18.66 -2.17
N PRO A 76 7.27 -19.04 -3.26
CA PRO A 76 6.06 -18.34 -3.72
C PRO A 76 4.88 -18.44 -2.75
N LYS A 77 4.75 -19.55 -2.01
CA LYS A 77 3.59 -19.79 -1.13
C LYS A 77 3.43 -18.71 -0.04
N ARG A 78 4.51 -18.36 0.67
CA ARG A 78 4.47 -17.38 1.77
C ARG A 78 4.27 -15.96 1.25
N LEU A 79 4.92 -15.63 0.15
CA LEU A 79 4.81 -14.31 -0.47
C LEU A 79 3.40 -14.04 -1.00
N LYS A 80 2.75 -15.04 -1.62
CA LYS A 80 1.37 -14.95 -2.13
C LYS A 80 0.37 -14.61 -1.03
N ALA A 81 0.46 -15.27 0.13
CA ALA A 81 -0.44 -15.00 1.26
C ALA A 81 -0.27 -13.57 1.79
N TYR A 82 0.98 -13.08 1.91
CA TYR A 82 1.27 -11.72 2.35
C TYR A 82 0.78 -10.68 1.33
N ARG A 83 1.05 -10.88 0.03
CA ARG A 83 0.56 -10.01 -1.07
C ARG A 83 -0.96 -9.90 -1.09
N ARG A 84 -1.68 -11.00 -0.86
CA ARG A 84 -3.15 -11.00 -0.81
C ARG A 84 -3.68 -10.07 0.28
N ARG A 85 -3.13 -10.16 1.49
CA ARG A 85 -3.52 -9.32 2.63
C ARG A 85 -3.20 -7.85 2.38
N LEU A 86 -2.02 -7.58 1.84
CA LEU A 86 -1.61 -6.23 1.49
C LEU A 86 -2.50 -5.63 0.40
N SER A 87 -2.85 -6.41 -0.64
CA SER A 87 -3.76 -5.99 -1.70
C SER A 87 -5.17 -5.69 -1.18
N ALA A 88 -5.69 -6.51 -0.26
CA ALA A 88 -6.98 -6.27 0.38
C ALA A 88 -6.98 -4.95 1.16
N ALA A 89 -5.95 -4.71 1.99
CA ALA A 89 -5.80 -3.45 2.73
C ALA A 89 -5.71 -2.23 1.79
N GLN A 90 -4.96 -2.35 0.69
CA GLN A 90 -4.87 -1.28 -0.32
C GLN A 90 -6.21 -0.96 -0.98
N LYS A 91 -7.03 -1.97 -1.27
CA LYS A 91 -8.37 -1.78 -1.84
C LYS A 91 -9.25 -0.99 -0.88
N ARG A 92 -9.24 -1.34 0.41
CA ARG A 92 -9.99 -0.65 1.47
C ARG A 92 -9.53 0.80 1.68
N LEU A 93 -8.22 1.03 1.76
CA LEU A 93 -7.67 2.41 1.79
C LEU A 93 -7.98 3.19 0.50
N GLY A 94 -8.11 2.50 -0.63
CA GLY A 94 -8.54 3.10 -1.88
C GLY A 94 -9.94 3.64 -1.81
N TYR A 95 -10.86 2.84 -1.30
CA TYR A 95 -12.23 3.27 -1.08
C TYR A 95 -12.31 4.54 -0.21
N LEU A 96 -11.56 4.62 0.91
CA LEU A 96 -11.51 5.82 1.74
C LEU A 96 -11.03 7.06 0.95
N ASN A 97 -9.96 6.90 0.18
CA ASN A 97 -9.43 7.95 -0.66
C ASN A 97 -10.45 8.39 -1.74
N ASP A 98 -11.12 7.44 -2.37
CA ASP A 98 -12.08 7.71 -3.45
C ASP A 98 -13.30 8.46 -2.91
N VAL A 99 -13.80 8.10 -1.73
CA VAL A 99 -14.87 8.84 -1.03
C VAL A 99 -14.41 10.26 -0.70
N ALA A 100 -13.19 10.44 -0.17
CA ALA A 100 -12.67 11.77 0.18
C ALA A 100 -12.50 12.67 -1.05
N VAL A 101 -11.85 12.18 -2.09
CA VAL A 101 -11.64 12.91 -3.35
C VAL A 101 -12.97 13.16 -4.06
N GLY A 102 -13.85 12.16 -4.09
CA GLY A 102 -15.18 12.24 -4.69
C GLY A 102 -16.02 13.32 -4.02
N ARG A 103 -16.08 13.35 -2.69
CA ARG A 103 -16.80 14.39 -1.93
C ARG A 103 -16.33 15.79 -2.29
N THR A 104 -15.01 16.02 -2.35
CA THR A 104 -14.44 17.32 -2.70
C THR A 104 -14.79 17.74 -4.13
N ARG A 105 -14.67 16.84 -5.11
CA ARG A 105 -14.99 17.12 -6.51
C ARG A 105 -16.48 17.38 -6.73
N LEU A 106 -17.33 16.54 -6.15
CA LEU A 106 -18.78 16.68 -6.23
C LEU A 106 -19.25 18.00 -5.63
N ALA A 107 -18.72 18.39 -4.46
CA ALA A 107 -19.02 19.68 -3.84
C ALA A 107 -18.59 20.86 -4.72
N GLN A 108 -17.46 20.76 -5.41
CA GLN A 108 -16.99 21.79 -6.34
C GLN A 108 -17.92 21.93 -7.56
N TRP A 109 -18.40 20.82 -8.12
CA TRP A 109 -19.31 20.84 -9.26
C TRP A 109 -20.72 21.33 -8.91
N ALA A 110 -21.20 21.03 -7.70
CA ALA A 110 -22.51 21.43 -7.22
C ALA A 110 -22.59 22.88 -6.70
N LYS A 111 -21.49 23.63 -6.70
CA LYS A 111 -21.37 24.92 -6.00
C LYS A 111 -22.55 25.85 -6.25
N ASP A 112 -22.93 26.04 -7.51
CA ASP A 112 -23.94 27.01 -7.93
C ASP A 112 -25.28 26.36 -8.36
N ASP A 113 -25.43 25.05 -8.18
CA ASP A 113 -26.61 24.28 -8.61
C ASP A 113 -27.30 23.60 -7.40
N ALA A 114 -28.48 24.10 -7.01
CA ALA A 114 -29.21 23.64 -5.84
C ALA A 114 -29.67 22.17 -5.92
N PRO A 115 -30.36 21.73 -6.98
CA PRO A 115 -30.64 20.30 -7.20
C PRO A 115 -29.39 19.42 -7.13
N LEU A 116 -28.28 19.86 -7.72
CA LEU A 116 -27.04 19.09 -7.72
C LEU A 116 -26.45 18.98 -6.30
N ARG A 117 -26.56 20.00 -5.45
CA ARG A 117 -26.14 19.92 -4.04
C ARG A 117 -26.90 18.86 -3.26
N GLU A 118 -28.20 18.72 -3.49
CA GLU A 118 -29.02 17.70 -2.84
C GLU A 118 -28.58 16.29 -3.26
N ALA A 119 -28.36 16.07 -4.55
CA ALA A 119 -27.83 14.81 -5.08
C ALA A 119 -26.45 14.48 -4.49
N VAL A 120 -25.56 15.47 -4.37
CA VAL A 120 -24.23 15.31 -3.76
C VAL A 120 -24.31 14.95 -2.27
N ALA A 121 -25.23 15.57 -1.52
CA ALA A 121 -25.46 15.25 -0.12
C ALA A 121 -25.95 13.80 0.03
N PHE A 122 -26.90 13.36 -0.81
CA PHE A 122 -27.39 11.99 -0.83
C PHE A 122 -26.27 10.97 -1.10
N VAL A 123 -25.48 11.17 -2.17
CA VAL A 123 -24.37 10.26 -2.53
C VAL A 123 -23.30 10.22 -1.44
N THR A 124 -22.95 11.37 -0.84
CA THR A 124 -21.99 11.43 0.26
C THR A 124 -22.51 10.69 1.49
N GLY A 125 -23.79 10.87 1.82
CA GLY A 125 -24.46 10.18 2.92
C GLY A 125 -24.50 8.67 2.72
N TRP A 126 -24.77 8.20 1.49
CA TRP A 126 -24.77 6.77 1.13
C TRP A 126 -23.42 6.08 1.43
N HIS A 127 -22.30 6.74 1.13
CA HIS A 127 -20.97 6.17 1.35
C HIS A 127 -20.45 6.29 2.78
N ALA A 128 -21.03 7.17 3.61
CA ALA A 128 -20.53 7.49 4.94
C ALA A 128 -20.44 6.29 5.90
N PRO A 129 -21.45 5.38 6.00
CA PRO A 129 -21.38 4.24 6.91
C PRO A 129 -20.23 3.29 6.57
N LEU A 130 -20.07 2.95 5.29
CA LEU A 130 -18.99 2.07 4.85
C LEU A 130 -17.61 2.74 4.99
N ALA A 131 -17.52 4.05 4.71
CA ALA A 131 -16.27 4.78 4.92
C ALA A 131 -15.87 4.78 6.39
N LYS A 132 -16.83 4.98 7.30
CA LYS A 132 -16.60 4.87 8.74
C LYS A 132 -16.16 3.45 9.13
N ALA A 133 -16.89 2.42 8.72
CA ALA A 133 -16.55 1.03 9.05
C ALA A 133 -15.15 0.63 8.55
N VAL A 134 -14.76 1.09 7.36
CA VAL A 134 -13.41 0.87 6.84
C VAL A 134 -12.38 1.60 7.69
N ARG A 135 -12.63 2.87 8.02
CA ARG A 135 -11.74 3.69 8.84
C ARG A 135 -11.47 3.07 10.21
N ASP A 136 -12.52 2.57 10.86
CA ASP A 136 -12.47 2.03 12.22
C ASP A 136 -11.67 0.71 12.29
N SER A 137 -11.51 -0.01 11.18
CA SER A 137 -10.87 -1.34 11.16
C SER A 137 -9.58 -1.41 10.34
N ILE A 138 -9.27 -0.42 9.49
CA ILE A 138 -8.14 -0.52 8.55
C ILE A 138 -6.78 -0.60 9.23
N LEU A 139 -6.64 0.00 10.41
CA LEU A 139 -5.42 -0.05 11.18
C LEU A 139 -5.20 -1.45 11.76
N ASP A 140 -6.25 -2.09 12.27
CA ASP A 140 -6.15 -3.46 12.80
C ASP A 140 -5.83 -4.46 11.69
N ASP A 141 -6.53 -4.37 10.56
CA ASP A 141 -6.29 -5.19 9.36
C ASP A 141 -4.83 -5.11 8.88
N THR A 142 -4.25 -3.91 8.94
CA THR A 142 -2.88 -3.68 8.49
C THR A 142 -1.86 -4.05 9.55
N ARG A 143 -2.18 -3.90 10.84
CA ARG A 143 -1.30 -4.24 11.97
C ARG A 143 -0.85 -5.69 11.92
N GLU A 144 -1.78 -6.61 11.62
CA GLU A 144 -1.53 -8.04 11.66
C GLU A 144 -0.37 -8.46 10.72
N PHE A 145 -0.25 -7.88 9.52
CA PHE A 145 0.88 -8.19 8.62
C PHE A 145 2.07 -7.25 8.77
N LEU A 146 1.87 -6.03 9.28
CA LEU A 146 2.95 -5.07 9.53
C LEU A 146 3.77 -5.41 10.78
N TRP A 147 3.22 -6.15 11.73
CA TRP A 147 3.92 -6.70 12.90
C TRP A 147 4.05 -8.24 12.87
N GLY A 148 3.30 -8.93 12.02
CA GLY A 148 3.38 -10.38 11.86
C GLY A 148 4.65 -10.91 11.16
N ARG A 149 4.64 -12.22 10.87
CA ARG A 149 5.77 -12.92 10.24
C ARG A 149 6.13 -12.32 8.87
N LYS A 150 7.44 -12.18 8.62
CA LYS A 150 7.99 -11.74 7.33
C LYS A 150 8.04 -12.94 6.38
N PRO A 151 7.56 -12.82 5.13
CA PRO A 151 7.68 -13.88 4.13
C PRO A 151 9.05 -13.91 3.41
N TRP A 152 9.91 -12.92 3.67
CA TRP A 152 11.29 -12.79 3.21
C TRP A 152 12.28 -12.90 4.36
#